data_AF-A0A845KJI0-F1
#
_entry.id   AF-A0A845KJI0-F1
#
_cell.length_a   1.000
_cell.length_b   1.000
_cell.length_c   1.000
_cell.angle_alpha   90.00
_cell.angle_beta   90.00
_cell.angle_gamma   90.00
#
_symmetry.space_group_name_H-M   'P 1'
#
loop_
_entity.id
_entity.type
_entity.pdbx_description
1 polymer ?
#
loop_
_entity_poly.entity_id
_entity_poly.type
_entity_poly.pdbx_seq_one_letter_code
_entity_poly.pdbx_strand_id
1 'polypeptide(L)'
;MEHSTDEVSEQCKSERIQKMHRRVCRIKASEKTEAKYMQAWEEKLLERQKEKRELLRKMNHKMSIEKIADVLDMDVSEVKHIIEEQYDTED
;
A
#
# COMPACT_ATOMS: atom_id res chain seq x y z
N MET A 1 -10.94 -19.99 -17.11
CA MET A 1 -11.70 -19.99 -15.84
C MET A 1 -11.22 -21.19 -15.03
N GLU A 2 -11.02 -21.06 -13.72
CA GLU A 2 -10.66 -22.21 -12.88
C GLU A 2 -11.91 -23.06 -12.60
N HIS A 3 -11.88 -24.35 -12.96
CA HIS A 3 -13.03 -25.26 -12.85
C HIS A 3 -13.00 -26.18 -11.61
N SER A 4 -12.01 -25.99 -10.73
CA SER A 4 -11.87 -26.76 -9.48
C SER A 4 -12.25 -25.89 -8.30
N THR A 5 -13.56 -25.73 -8.09
CA THR A 5 -14.14 -25.07 -6.92
C THR A 5 -14.14 -26.01 -5.72
N ASP A 6 -14.26 -25.46 -4.51
CA ASP A 6 -14.31 -26.24 -3.26
C ASP A 6 -15.38 -27.35 -3.34
N GLU A 7 -16.55 -27.02 -3.88
CA GLU A 7 -17.69 -27.93 -4.09
C GLU A 7 -17.35 -29.17 -4.94
N VAL A 8 -16.64 -29.00 -6.05
CA VAL A 8 -16.23 -30.11 -6.95
C VAL A 8 -15.11 -30.94 -6.31
N SER A 9 -14.25 -30.31 -5.51
CA SER A 9 -13.16 -30.98 -4.82
C SER A 9 -13.65 -31.87 -3.66
N GLU A 10 -14.69 -31.44 -2.95
CA GLU A 10 -15.27 -32.16 -1.81
C GLU A 10 -16.03 -33.41 -2.26
N GLN A 11 -16.68 -33.36 -3.43
CA GLN A 11 -17.33 -34.52 -4.04
C GLN A 11 -16.32 -35.51 -4.64
N CYS A 12 -15.04 -35.13 -4.79
CA CYS A 12 -14.01 -35.97 -5.36
C CYS A 12 -13.48 -36.98 -4.32
N LYS A 13 -13.60 -38.29 -4.61
CA LYS A 13 -13.13 -39.39 -3.74
C LYS A 13 -11.60 -39.60 -3.77
N SER A 14 -10.87 -38.90 -4.65
CA SER A 14 -9.43 -39.09 -4.80
C SER A 14 -8.65 -38.30 -3.74
N GLU A 15 -7.97 -38.99 -2.83
CA GLU A 15 -7.13 -38.36 -1.80
C GLU A 15 -6.02 -37.47 -2.38
N ARG A 16 -5.46 -37.86 -3.53
CA ARG A 16 -4.42 -37.08 -4.21
C ARG A 16 -4.95 -35.73 -4.67
N ILE A 17 -6.17 -35.73 -5.23
CA ILE A 17 -6.84 -34.52 -5.70
C ILE A 17 -7.22 -33.62 -4.52
N GLN A 18 -7.76 -34.18 -3.44
CA GLN A 18 -8.07 -33.41 -2.23
C GLN A 18 -6.82 -32.76 -1.62
N LYS A 19 -5.69 -33.48 -1.55
CA LYS A 19 -4.41 -32.92 -1.07
C LYS A 19 -3.90 -31.79 -1.97
N MET A 20 -4.01 -31.94 -3.30
CA MET A 20 -3.66 -30.87 -4.24
C MET A 20 -4.57 -29.65 -4.05
N HIS A 21 -5.88 -29.85 -3.94
CA HIS A 21 -6.86 -28.78 -3.74
C HIS A 21 -6.57 -27.96 -2.48
N ARG A 22 -6.32 -28.62 -1.34
CA ARG A 22 -5.93 -27.94 -0.09
C ARG A 22 -4.67 -27.09 -0.25
N ARG A 23 -3.66 -27.59 -0.99
CA ARG A 23 -2.43 -26.83 -1.26
C ARG A 23 -2.73 -25.58 -2.10
N VAL A 24 -3.55 -25.72 -3.15
CA VAL A 24 -3.98 -24.59 -3.99
C VAL A 24 -4.74 -23.56 -3.16
N CYS A 25 -5.70 -23.97 -2.33
CA CYS A 25 -6.45 -23.04 -1.47
C CYS A 25 -5.55 -22.30 -0.48
N ARG A 26 -4.55 -22.98 0.10
CA ARG A 26 -3.57 -22.34 0.99
C ARG A 26 -2.70 -21.31 0.25
N ILE A 27 -2.25 -21.62 -0.97
CA ILE A 27 -1.47 -20.69 -1.78
C ILE A 27 -2.32 -19.45 -2.12
N LYS A 28 -3.56 -19.65 -2.58
CA LYS A 28 -4.49 -18.55 -2.87
C LYS A 28 -4.78 -17.68 -1.65
N ALA A 29 -4.87 -18.28 -0.46
CA ALA A 29 -5.05 -17.54 0.78
C ALA A 29 -3.79 -16.71 1.14
N SER A 30 -2.60 -17.26 0.92
CA SER A 30 -1.33 -16.53 1.08
C SER A 30 -1.25 -15.36 0.10
N GLU A 31 -1.52 -15.61 -1.18
CA GLU A 31 -1.50 -14.60 -2.25
C GLU A 31 -2.49 -13.46 -1.97
N LYS A 32 -3.72 -13.77 -1.52
CA LYS A 32 -4.69 -12.76 -1.08
C LYS A 32 -4.18 -11.92 0.09
N THR A 33 -3.36 -12.49 0.95
CA THR A 33 -2.79 -11.79 2.11
C THR A 33 -1.62 -10.91 1.68
N GLU A 34 -0.73 -11.43 0.85
CA GLU A 34 0.39 -10.69 0.26
C GLU A 34 -0.10 -9.52 -0.61
N ALA A 35 -1.15 -9.71 -1.41
CA ALA A 35 -1.78 -8.66 -2.19
C ALA A 35 -2.34 -7.52 -1.31
N LYS A 36 -2.92 -7.85 -0.13
CA LYS A 36 -3.37 -6.83 0.82
C LYS A 36 -2.21 -6.01 1.39
N TYR A 37 -1.08 -6.65 1.72
CA TYR A 37 0.10 -5.93 2.18
C TYR A 37 0.67 -5.03 1.09
N MET A 38 0.72 -5.50 -0.16
CA MET A 38 1.16 -4.72 -1.30
C MET A 38 0.25 -3.51 -1.52
N GLN A 39 -1.07 -3.71 -1.53
CA GLN A 39 -2.05 -2.63 -1.66
C GLN A 39 -1.93 -1.61 -0.53
N ALA A 40 -1.82 -2.05 0.73
CA ALA A 40 -1.66 -1.13 1.87
C ALA A 40 -0.35 -0.33 1.79
N TRP A 41 0.72 -0.95 1.29
CA TRP A 41 1.98 -0.26 1.05
C TRP A 41 1.87 0.77 -0.07
N GLU A 42 1.22 0.41 -1.19
CA GLU A 42 0.95 1.33 -2.31
C GLU A 42 0.07 2.51 -1.88
N GLU A 43 -0.98 2.27 -1.09
CA GLU A 43 -1.84 3.32 -0.53
C GLU A 43 -1.04 4.28 0.35
N LYS A 44 -0.19 3.74 1.23
CA LYS A 44 0.69 4.55 2.10
C LYS A 44 1.71 5.36 1.29
N LEU A 45 2.27 4.78 0.24
CA LEU A 45 3.20 5.49 -0.65
C LEU A 45 2.49 6.61 -1.41
N LEU A 46 1.29 6.34 -1.91
CA LEU A 46 0.50 7.31 -2.65
C LEU A 46 0.07 8.48 -1.77
N GLU A 47 -0.28 8.23 -0.51
CA GLU A 47 -0.67 9.28 0.44
C GLU A 47 0.51 10.20 0.75
N ARG A 48 1.70 9.66 1.02
CA ARG A 48 2.94 10.45 1.18
C ARG A 48 3.24 11.32 -0.05
N GLN A 49 3.02 10.79 -1.25
CA GLN A 49 3.22 11.56 -2.50
C GLN A 49 2.20 12.70 -2.65
N LYS A 50 0.96 12.52 -2.20
CA LYS A 50 -0.05 13.58 -2.21
C LYS A 50 0.29 14.67 -1.19
N GLU A 51 0.63 14.30 0.04
CA GLU A 51 1.04 15.21 1.11
C GLU A 51 2.20 16.10 0.64
N LYS A 52 3.24 15.47 0.08
CA LYS A 52 4.39 16.16 -0.51
C LYS A 52 3.98 17.14 -1.62
N ARG A 53 3.10 16.73 -2.54
CA ARG A 53 2.63 17.60 -3.62
C ARG A 53 1.83 18.80 -3.09
N GLU A 54 0.99 18.59 -2.09
CA GLU A 54 0.19 19.66 -1.50
C GLU A 54 1.05 20.65 -0.71
N LEU A 55 2.02 20.15 0.04
CA LEU A 55 3.04 20.95 0.72
C LEU A 55 3.78 21.84 -0.27
N LEU A 56 4.30 21.27 -1.37
CA LEU A 56 5.00 22.04 -2.42
C LEU A 56 4.08 23.08 -3.06
N ARG A 57 2.81 22.75 -3.30
CA ARG A 57 1.83 23.70 -3.82
C ARG A 57 1.64 24.85 -2.84
N LYS A 58 1.50 24.60 -1.54
CA LYS A 58 1.33 25.66 -0.52
C LYS A 58 2.60 26.51 -0.35
N MET A 59 3.79 25.92 -0.40
CA MET A 59 5.05 26.65 -0.40
C MET A 59 5.18 27.58 -1.61
N ASN A 60 4.76 27.15 -2.80
CA ASN A 60 4.72 28.02 -3.99
C ASN A 60 3.81 29.24 -3.82
N HIS A 61 2.84 29.19 -2.90
CA HIS A 61 2.01 30.35 -2.53
C HIS A 61 2.65 31.21 -1.41
N LYS A 62 3.95 31.02 -1.12
CA LYS A 62 4.72 31.71 -0.07
C LYS A 62 4.16 31.53 1.36
N MET A 63 3.50 30.40 1.62
CA MET A 63 2.98 30.07 2.95
C MET A 63 4.14 29.64 3.87
N SER A 64 4.12 30.03 5.16
CA SER A 64 5.18 29.64 6.11
C SER A 64 5.09 28.16 6.49
N ILE A 65 6.19 27.60 6.97
CA ILE A 65 6.27 26.21 7.43
C ILE A 65 5.28 25.96 8.57
N GLU A 66 5.17 26.86 9.55
CA GLU A 66 4.21 26.69 10.66
C GLU A 66 2.77 26.69 10.13
N LYS A 67 2.47 27.59 9.19
CA LYS A 67 1.12 27.66 8.63
C LYS A 67 0.79 26.45 7.75
N ILE A 68 1.78 25.88 7.07
CA ILE A 68 1.61 24.65 6.30
C ILE A 68 1.34 23.47 7.23
N ALA A 69 2.12 23.33 8.30
CA ALA A 69 1.93 22.32 9.34
C ALA A 69 0.52 22.37 9.93
N ASP A 70 0.06 23.56 10.34
CA ASP A 70 -1.30 23.77 10.86
C ASP A 70 -2.41 23.40 9.87
N VAL A 71 -2.24 23.71 8.57
CA VAL A 71 -3.29 23.47 7.56
C VAL A 71 -3.30 22.01 7.10
N LEU A 72 -2.15 21.34 7.11
CA LEU A 72 -2.03 19.94 6.75
C LEU A 72 -2.22 18.99 7.95
N ASP A 73 -2.38 19.53 9.17
CA ASP A 73 -2.41 18.76 10.42
C ASP A 73 -1.19 17.85 10.58
N MET A 74 -0.03 18.38 10.19
CA MET A 74 1.27 17.69 10.20
C MET A 74 2.21 18.34 11.22
N ASP A 75 3.17 17.57 11.74
CA ASP A 75 4.20 18.15 12.60
C ASP A 75 5.16 19.03 11.78
N VAL A 76 5.62 20.14 12.38
CA VAL A 76 6.60 21.05 11.75
C VAL A 76 7.88 20.32 11.37
N SER A 77 8.31 19.34 12.17
CA SER A 77 9.48 18.50 11.88
C SER A 77 9.27 17.61 10.65
N GLU A 78 8.05 17.12 10.43
CA GLU A 78 7.71 16.31 9.26
C GLU A 78 7.70 17.17 7.98
N VAL A 79 7.15 18.38 8.05
CA VAL A 79 7.25 19.38 6.97
C VAL A 79 8.71 19.67 6.64
N LYS A 80 9.56 19.84 7.66
CA LYS A 80 11.01 20.08 7.47
C LYS A 80 11.71 18.87 6.83
N HIS A 81 11.42 17.65 7.28
CA HIS A 81 12.00 16.42 6.74
C HIS A 81 11.65 16.23 5.26
N ILE A 82 10.40 16.48 4.85
CA ILE A 82 9.97 16.36 3.44
C ILE A 82 10.71 17.37 2.54
N ILE A 83 10.94 18.59 3.04
CA ILE A 83 11.71 19.61 2.34
C ILE A 83 13.18 19.19 2.21
N GLU A 84 13.79 18.72 3.29
CA GLU A 84 15.19 18.26 3.31
C GLU A 84 15.41 17.08 2.35
N GLU A 85 14.50 16.10 2.34
CA GLU A 85 14.51 14.97 1.40
C GLU A 85 14.39 15.39 -0.08
N GLN A 86 13.95 16.62 -0.40
CA GLN A 86 14.01 17.12 -1.78
C GLN A 86 15.41 17.49 -2.21
N TYR A 87 16.19 18.08 -1.30
CA TYR A 87 17.52 18.57 -1.60
C TYR A 87 18.57 17.45 -1.56
N ASP A 88 18.30 16.35 -0.85
CA ASP A 88 19.18 15.17 -0.82
C ASP A 88 19.11 14.29 -2.08
N THR A 89 18.12 14.51 -2.96
CA THR A 89 17.98 13.76 -4.23
C THR A 89 18.65 14.43 -5.44
N GLU A 90 19.40 15.52 -5.25
CA GLU A 90 20.09 16.28 -6.31
C GLU A 90 21.61 15.96 -6.41
N ASP A 91 22.04 14.72 -6.13
CA ASP A 91 23.43 14.23 -6.35
C ASP A 91 23.48 13.14 -7.45
#